data_AF-A0A382ZRV8-F1
#
_entry.id   AF-A0A382ZRV8-F1
#
_cell.length_a   1.000
_cell.length_b   1.000
_cell.length_c   1.000
_cell.angle_alpha   90.00
_cell.angle_beta   90.00
_cell.angle_gamma   90.00
#
_symmetry.space_group_name_H-M   'P 1'
#
loop_
_entity.id
_entity.type
_entity.pdbx_description
1 polymer ?
#
loop_
_entity_poly.entity_id
_entity_poly.type
_entity_poly.pdbx_seq_one_letter_code
_entity_poly.pdbx_strand_id
1 'polypeptide(L)' 'MSEPGFWDDQDTARDIMSEASDLKRVTGKLSKFQCEIEDLQVLVELYDESGDDPDTLTEVEQSAAQLAEA' A
#
# COMPACT_ATOMS: atom_id res chain seq x y z
N MET A 1 18.40 6.72 -10.62
CA MET A 1 19.72 7.25 -10.22
C MET A 1 20.79 6.62 -11.10
N SER A 2 20.81 7.01 -12.37
CA SER A 2 21.70 6.42 -13.38
C SER A 2 22.31 7.49 -14.29
N GLU A 3 22.19 8.75 -13.90
CA GLU A 3 22.78 9.86 -14.66
C GLU A 3 24.29 9.93 -14.38
N PRO A 4 25.14 10.07 -15.42
CA PRO A 4 26.57 10.30 -15.24
C PRO A 4 26.82 11.57 -14.40
N GLY A 5 27.69 11.47 -13.39
CA GLY A 5 28.04 12.57 -12.49
C GLY A 5 27.11 12.76 -11.29
N PHE A 6 26.03 11.97 -11.17
CA PHE A 6 25.10 12.06 -10.04
C PHE A 6 25.78 11.84 -8.67
N TRP A 7 26.85 11.04 -8.63
CA TRP A 7 27.58 10.73 -7.40
C TRP A 7 28.82 11.60 -7.16
N ASP A 8 29.12 12.53 -8.08
CA ASP A 8 30.31 13.39 -7.99
C ASP A 8 30.19 14.38 -6.83
N ASP A 9 28.96 14.77 -6.49
CA ASP A 9 28.62 15.52 -5.28
C ASP A 9 27.84 14.63 -4.30
N GLN A 10 28.53 14.09 -3.30
CA GLN A 10 27.93 13.19 -2.32
C GLN A 10 26.87 13.88 -1.44
N ASP A 11 26.99 15.18 -1.19
CA ASP A 11 26.05 15.90 -0.33
C ASP A 11 24.73 16.10 -1.10
N THR A 12 24.83 16.60 -2.34
CA THR A 12 23.67 16.72 -3.24
C THR A 12 23.01 15.36 -3.51
N ALA A 13 23.79 14.29 -3.72
CA ALA A 13 23.25 12.96 -3.94
C ALA A 13 22.48 12.41 -2.71
N ARG A 14 22.96 12.69 -1.49
CA ARG A 14 22.30 12.28 -0.24
C ARG A 14 20.99 13.02 -0.03
N ASP A 15 20.95 14.32 -0.30
CA ASP A 15 19.74 15.13 -0.16
C ASP A 15 18.65 14.64 -1.11
N ILE A 16 18.98 14.43 -2.38
CA ILE A 16 18.05 13.88 -3.38
C ILE A 16 17.56 12.47 -2.98
N MET A 17 18.45 11.63 -2.45
CA MET A 17 18.09 10.30 -1.95
C MET A 17 17.11 10.37 -0.77
N SER A 18 17.32 11.31 0.15
CA SER A 18 16.44 11.51 1.30
C SER A 18 15.05 11.94 0.84
N GLU A 19 14.98 12.96 -0.02
CA GLU A 19 13.72 13.49 -0.54
C GLU A 19 12.96 12.43 -1.35
N ALA A 20 13.66 11.69 -2.21
CA ALA A 20 13.06 10.59 -2.97
C ALA A 20 12.54 9.48 -2.05
N SER A 21 13.25 9.18 -0.96
CA SER A 21 12.82 8.18 0.02
C SER A 21 11.57 8.62 0.78
N ASP A 22 11.48 9.90 1.14
CA ASP A 22 10.31 10.45 1.81
C ASP A 22 9.08 10.47 0.89
N LEU A 23 9.27 10.86 -0.37
CA LEU A 23 8.20 10.81 -1.36
C LEU A 23 7.75 9.35 -1.60
N LYS A 24 8.71 8.42 -1.71
CA LYS A 24 8.43 6.98 -1.83
C LYS A 24 7.68 6.42 -0.63
N ARG A 25 7.94 6.94 0.57
CA ARG A 25 7.22 6.55 1.80
C ARG A 25 5.75 6.95 1.71
N VAL A 26 5.46 8.16 1.23
CA VAL A 26 4.09 8.64 1.06
C VAL A 26 3.36 7.86 -0.03
N THR A 27 3.97 7.72 -1.20
CA THR A 27 3.35 6.97 -2.31
C THR A 27 3.22 5.48 -1.99
N GLY A 28 4.17 4.91 -1.25
CA GLY A 28 4.10 3.53 -0.78
C GLY A 28 2.93 3.28 0.17
N LYS A 29 2.63 4.22 1.09
CA LYS A 29 1.44 4.11 1.95
C LYS A 29 0.15 4.12 1.13
N LEU A 30 0.02 5.04 0.18
CA LEU A 30 -1.15 5.12 -0.68
C LEU A 30 -1.33 3.85 -1.53
N SER A 31 -0.23 3.35 -2.11
CA SER A 31 -0.26 2.11 -2.89
C SER A 31 -0.63 0.89 -2.05
N LYS A 32 -0.18 0.83 -0.79
CA LYS A 32 -0.56 -0.24 0.14
C LYS A 32 -2.05 -0.19 0.48
N PHE A 33 -2.56 1.01 0.80
CA PHE A 33 -3.98 1.22 1.08
C PHE A 33 -4.86 0.85 -0.11
N GLN A 34 -4.43 1.19 -1.33
CA GLN A 34 -5.14 0.79 -2.54
C GLN A 34 -5.20 -0.73 -2.70
N CYS A 35 -4.07 -1.43 -2.48
CA CYS A 35 -4.02 -2.90 -2.54
C CYS A 35 -4.96 -3.53 -1.50
N GLU A 36 -4.98 -3.01 -0.27
CA GLU A 36 -5.87 -3.51 0.78
C GLU A 36 -7.35 -3.33 0.43
N ILE A 37 -7.73 -2.23 -0.24
CA ILE A 37 -9.09 -2.03 -0.75
C ILE A 37 -9.42 -3.05 -1.84
N GLU A 38 -8.51 -3.28 -2.79
CA GLU A 38 -8.69 -4.27 -3.86
C GLU A 38 -8.87 -5.68 -3.27
N ASP A 39 -8.06 -6.04 -2.27
CA ASP A 39 -8.20 -7.32 -1.55
C ASP A 39 -9.55 -7.42 -0.82
N LEU A 40 -10.01 -6.34 -0.16
CA LEU A 40 -11.32 -6.30 0.49
C LEU A 40 -12.47 -6.47 -0.53
N GLN A 41 -12.36 -5.89 -1.73
CA GLN A 41 -13.34 -6.08 -2.79
C GLN A 41 -13.45 -7.55 -3.20
N VAL A 42 -12.31 -8.22 -3.35
CA VAL A 42 -12.27 -9.67 -3.66
C VAL A 42 -12.89 -10.50 -2.54
N LEU A 43 -12.64 -10.16 -1.27
CA LEU A 43 -13.26 -10.84 -0.13
C LEU A 43 -14.79 -10.67 -0.10
N VAL A 44 -15.30 -9.49 -0.46
CA VAL A 44 -16.74 -9.24 -0.57
C VAL A 44 -17.36 -10.07 -1.71
N GLU A 45 -16.71 -10.11 -2.87
CA GLU A 45 -17.15 -10.97 -3.98
C GLU A 45 -17.19 -12.45 -3.57
N LEU A 46 -16.18 -12.91 -2.83
CA LEU A 46 -16.16 -14.28 -2.30
C LEU A 46 -17.30 -14.54 -1.31
N TYR A 47 -17.60 -13.58 -0.43
CA TYR A 47 -18.72 -13.67 0.51
C TYR A 47 -20.06 -13.83 -0.24
N ASP A 48 -20.30 -12.98 -1.25
CA ASP A 48 -21.51 -13.05 -2.09
C ASP A 48 -21.63 -14.43 -2.80
N GLU A 49 -20.51 -14.98 -3.28
CA GLU A 49 -20.47 -16.31 -3.93
C GLU A 49 -20.66 -17.48 -2.96
N SER A 50 -20.24 -17.32 -1.70
CA SER A 50 -20.27 -18.36 -0.67
C SER A 50 -21.67 -18.61 -0.07
N GLY A 51 -22.65 -17.76 -0.39
CA GLY A 51 -24.03 -17.91 0.07
C GLY A 51 -24.21 -17.48 1.53
N ASP A 52 -23.64 -16.33 1.88
CA ASP A 52 -23.70 -15.72 3.21
C ASP A 52 -22.99 -16.54 4.31
N ASP A 53 -21.87 -17.18 3.98
CA ASP A 53 -21.09 -17.93 4.97
C ASP A 53 -20.55 -17.00 6.08
N PRO A 54 -20.84 -17.28 7.36
CA PRO A 54 -20.48 -16.38 8.46
C PRO A 54 -18.97 -16.27 8.70
N ASP A 55 -18.19 -17.27 8.30
CA ASP A 55 -16.73 -17.24 8.43
C ASP A 55 -16.13 -16.24 7.42
N THR A 56 -16.57 -16.27 6.16
CA THR A 56 -16.17 -15.27 5.15
C THR A 56 -16.65 -13.85 5.49
N LEU A 57 -17.85 -13.68 6.07
CA LEU A 57 -18.30 -12.37 6.59
C LEU A 57 -17.34 -11.82 7.65
N THR A 58 -16.90 -12.69 8.56
CA THR A 58 -15.97 -12.31 9.63
C THR A 58 -14.63 -11.81 9.05
N GLU A 59 -14.13 -12.45 7.98
CA GLU A 59 -12.90 -12.02 7.30
C GLU A 59 -13.07 -10.64 6.62
N VAL A 60 -14.22 -10.39 5.97
CA VAL A 60 -14.56 -9.09 5.38
C VAL A 60 -14.58 -8.00 6.46
N GLU A 61 -15.26 -8.24 7.58
CA GLU A 61 -15.34 -7.27 8.69
C GLU A 61 -13.97 -6.95 9.29
N GLN A 62 -13.11 -7.96 9.47
CA GLN A 62 -11.75 -7.77 9.98
C GLN A 62 -10.88 -6.96 9.02
N SER A 63 -10.93 -7.27 7.72
CA SER A 63 -10.18 -6.55 6.70
C SER A 63 -10.65 -5.09 6.59
N ALA A 64 -11.97 -4.86 6.62
CA ALA A 64 -12.55 -3.51 6.63
C ALA A 64 -12.15 -2.70 7.88
N ALA A 65 -12.10 -3.33 9.06
CA ALA A 65 -11.65 -2.68 10.29
C ALA A 65 -10.17 -2.28 10.21
N GLN A 66 -9.30 -3.15 9.69
CA GLN A 66 -7.88 -2.84 9.50
C GLN A 66 -7.67 -1.66 8.55
N LEU A 67 -8.44 -1.59 7.47
CA LEU A 67 -8.44 -0.45 6.53
C LEU A 67 -8.92 0.86 7.17
N ALA A 68 -9.91 0.80 8.06
CA ALA A 68 -10.43 1.98 8.75
C ALA A 68 -9.45 2.55 9.80
N GLU A 69 -8.54 1.72 10.31
CA GLU A 69 -7.50 2.11 11.27
C GLU A 69 -6.18 2.58 10.62
N ALA A 70 -6.03 2.41 9.29
CA ALA A 70 -4.82 2.73 8.53
C ALA A 70 -4.73 4.21 8.12
#